data_AF-A0AA36F757-F1
#
_entry.id   AF-A0AA36F757-F1
#
_cell.length_a   1.000
_cell.length_b   1.000
_cell.length_c   1.000
_cell.angle_alpha   90.00
_cell.angle_beta   90.00
_cell.angle_gamma   90.00
#
_symmetry.space_group_name_H-M   'P 1'
#
loop_
_entity.id
_entity.type
_entity.pdbx_description
1 polymer ?
#
loop_
_entity_poly.entity_id
_entity_poly.type
_entity_poly.pdbx_seq_one_letter_code
_entity_poly.pdbx_strand_id
1 'polypeptide(L)'
;MPEVCHKDPAGCQMISYDYNGFLVPPFPNVQEHLDKLPDLPVRDDDVFLLGYMKSGCHWMWEIAGMLVNGSAEYNPEQKCVAMMELMDQEKLDQLPSPRVLNNHMLFHHLPREILNKKSKMILMTRNPRDVAVSAYHHLFQFKFMYQYDGDWNGFFELFLDGKVNYGSWFEYTQQWEKDIKDHPELPILIVKYEDLKKVLLETGRIGSQFLKRKDSKWNVTNLTSSLRCLVQRTKYHFNVSMTFS
;
A
#
# COMPACT_ATOMS: atom_id res chain seq x y z
N MET A 1 21.92 5.47 -4.88
CA MET A 1 21.24 5.66 -3.59
C MET A 1 22.04 4.87 -2.56
N PRO A 2 22.47 5.48 -1.44
CA PRO A 2 23.32 4.77 -0.48
C PRO A 2 22.53 3.64 0.20
N GLU A 3 23.21 2.52 0.39
CA GLU A 3 22.73 1.43 1.24
C GLU A 3 22.91 1.79 2.70
N VAL A 4 21.86 1.56 3.49
CA VAL A 4 21.84 1.76 4.93
C VAL A 4 21.57 0.42 5.60
N CYS A 5 22.43 0.09 6.56
CA CYS A 5 22.31 -1.12 7.36
C CYS A 5 22.01 -0.71 8.81
N HIS A 6 20.80 -1.04 9.27
CA HIS A 6 20.43 -0.88 10.67
C HIS A 6 20.59 -2.21 11.40
N LYS A 7 21.10 -2.14 12.63
CA LYS A 7 21.29 -3.30 13.50
C LYS A 7 20.32 -3.25 14.66
N ASP A 8 19.70 -4.38 14.94
CA ASP A 8 18.97 -4.57 16.19
C ASP A 8 19.94 -4.69 17.38
N PRO A 9 19.45 -4.74 18.64
CA PRO A 9 20.31 -4.91 19.81
C PRO A 9 21.16 -6.20 19.83
N ALA A 10 20.76 -7.23 19.09
CA ALA A 10 21.49 -8.48 18.95
C ALA A 10 22.53 -8.45 17.81
N GLY A 11 22.55 -7.39 17.01
CA GLY A 11 23.46 -7.19 15.88
C GLY A 11 22.94 -7.74 14.54
N CYS A 12 21.71 -8.24 14.47
CA CYS A 12 21.07 -8.67 13.23
C CYS A 12 20.79 -7.46 12.34
N GLN A 13 21.05 -7.62 11.05
CA GLN A 13 21.09 -6.51 10.10
C GLN A 13 19.81 -6.44 9.26
N MET A 14 19.32 -5.24 9.04
CA MET A 14 18.28 -4.97 8.05
C MET A 14 18.80 -3.97 7.05
N ILE A 15 18.62 -4.31 5.77
CA ILE A 15 19.07 -3.49 4.65
C ILE A 15 17.91 -2.67 4.10
N SER A 16 18.19 -1.39 3.89
CA SER A 16 17.34 -0.43 3.20
C SER A 16 18.21 0.46 2.31
N TYR A 17 17.58 1.17 1.38
CA TYR A 17 18.22 2.28 0.68
C TYR A 17 17.66 3.61 1.19
N ASP A 18 18.51 4.63 1.29
CA ASP A 18 18.11 5.96 1.75
C ASP A 18 17.85 6.89 0.55
N TYR A 19 16.55 7.16 0.31
CA TYR A 19 16.09 8.10 -0.69
C TYR A 19 15.77 9.45 -0.03
N ASN A 20 16.75 10.36 0.00
CA ASN A 20 16.59 11.72 0.55
C ASN A 20 16.08 11.75 2.01
N GLY A 21 16.58 10.86 2.86
CA GLY A 21 16.17 10.69 4.26
C GLY A 21 14.98 9.74 4.44
N PHE A 22 14.46 9.13 3.37
CA PHE A 22 13.35 8.18 3.42
C PHE A 22 13.84 6.76 3.08
N LEU A 23 13.71 5.84 4.04
CA LEU A 23 14.15 4.45 3.87
C LEU A 23 13.21 3.71 2.93
N VAL A 24 13.74 3.04 1.92
CA VAL A 24 12.97 2.20 0.98
C VAL A 24 13.56 0.79 0.86
N PRO A 25 12.74 -0.21 0.52
CA PRO A 25 13.25 -1.56 0.25
C PRO A 25 14.29 -1.58 -0.86
N PRO A 26 15.25 -2.52 -0.83
CA PRO A 26 16.25 -2.69 -1.87
C PRO A 26 15.65 -3.39 -3.11
N PHE A 27 14.61 -2.79 -3.70
CA PHE A 27 14.06 -3.30 -4.96
C PHE A 27 15.04 -3.02 -6.12
N PRO A 28 15.07 -3.88 -7.15
CA PRO A 28 15.83 -3.59 -8.36
C PRO A 28 15.41 -2.25 -8.98
N ASN A 29 16.39 -1.42 -9.33
CA ASN A 29 16.18 -0.11 -9.98
C ASN A 29 15.29 0.90 -9.23
N VAL A 30 15.03 0.70 -7.93
CA VAL A 30 14.12 1.56 -7.15
C VAL A 30 14.49 3.03 -7.20
N GLN A 31 15.77 3.38 -7.24
CA GLN A 31 16.17 4.78 -7.37
C GLN A 31 15.65 5.37 -8.69
N GLU A 32 15.83 4.68 -9.81
CA GLU A 32 15.38 5.15 -11.11
C GLU A 32 13.86 5.30 -11.15
N HIS A 33 13.12 4.35 -10.55
CA HIS A 33 11.66 4.43 -10.45
C HIS A 33 11.22 5.63 -9.62
N LEU A 34 11.86 5.88 -8.48
CA LEU A 34 11.53 6.99 -7.59
C LEU A 34 11.94 8.36 -8.16
N ASP A 35 13.05 8.44 -8.90
CA ASP A 35 13.51 9.66 -9.56
C ASP A 35 12.53 10.09 -10.67
N LYS A 36 11.92 9.12 -11.36
CA LYS A 36 10.91 9.37 -12.41
C LYS A 36 9.48 9.55 -11.89
N LEU A 37 9.19 9.07 -10.67
CA LEU A 37 7.83 9.07 -10.11
C LEU A 37 7.15 10.46 -10.13
N PRO A 38 7.81 11.59 -9.82
CA PRO A 38 7.19 12.91 -9.89
C PRO A 38 6.70 13.31 -11.28
N ASP A 39 7.28 12.73 -12.34
CA ASP A 39 7.00 13.02 -13.75
C ASP A 39 6.13 11.94 -14.41
N LEU A 40 5.63 10.96 -13.65
CA LEU A 40 4.73 9.92 -14.16
C LEU A 40 3.44 10.55 -14.72
N PRO A 41 3.07 10.29 -16.00
CA PRO A 41 1.82 10.78 -16.57
C PRO A 41 0.59 10.26 -15.83
N VAL A 42 -0.26 11.17 -15.37
CA VAL A 42 -1.48 10.83 -14.62
C VAL A 42 -2.67 10.90 -15.56
N ARG A 43 -3.55 9.89 -15.52
CA ARG A 43 -4.81 9.85 -16.28
C ARG A 43 -5.94 10.38 -15.40
N ASP A 44 -6.97 10.93 -16.03
CA ASP A 44 -8.09 11.55 -15.31
C ASP A 44 -8.92 10.53 -14.53
N ASP A 45 -8.82 9.25 -14.89
CA ASP A 45 -9.51 8.13 -14.26
C ASP A 45 -8.63 7.27 -13.34
N ASP A 46 -7.37 7.66 -13.12
CA ASP A 46 -6.48 6.98 -12.18
C ASP A 46 -6.99 7.07 -10.74
N VAL A 47 -6.78 5.98 -10.00
CA VAL A 47 -6.99 5.89 -8.56
C VAL A 47 -5.67 5.54 -7.89
N PHE A 48 -5.24 6.36 -6.94
CA PHE A 48 -4.00 6.17 -6.19
C PHE A 48 -4.30 5.55 -4.83
N LEU A 49 -3.76 4.36 -4.58
CA LEU A 49 -3.84 3.67 -3.30
C LEU A 49 -2.54 3.82 -2.53
N LEU A 50 -2.64 4.49 -1.40
CA LEU A 50 -1.51 4.98 -0.61
C LEU A 50 -1.61 4.42 0.80
N GLY A 51 -0.52 4.44 1.54
CA GLY A 51 -0.51 4.11 2.97
C GLY A 51 0.75 3.39 3.37
N TYR A 52 1.04 3.36 4.67
CA TYR A 52 2.26 2.73 5.17
C TYR A 52 2.27 1.22 4.87
N MET A 53 3.45 0.64 4.70
CA MET A 53 3.57 -0.79 4.44
C MET A 53 2.76 -1.62 5.44
N LYS A 54 2.14 -2.71 4.96
CA LYS A 54 1.36 -3.64 5.79
C LYS A 54 0.11 -3.06 6.46
N SER A 55 -0.36 -1.89 6.02
CA SER A 55 -1.65 -1.29 6.45
C SER A 55 -2.88 -1.86 5.74
N GLY A 56 -2.76 -2.99 5.02
CA GLY A 56 -3.87 -3.61 4.30
C GLY A 56 -4.07 -3.18 2.85
N CYS A 57 -3.06 -2.55 2.23
CA CYS A 57 -3.13 -2.07 0.85
C CYS A 57 -3.43 -3.18 -0.18
N HIS A 58 -3.09 -4.44 0.08
CA HIS A 58 -3.45 -5.53 -0.85
C HIS A 58 -4.97 -5.76 -0.91
N TRP A 59 -5.66 -5.84 0.23
CA TRP A 59 -7.12 -5.95 0.24
C TRP A 59 -7.81 -4.75 -0.41
N MET A 60 -7.31 -3.54 -0.13
CA MET A 60 -7.88 -2.35 -0.72
C MET A 60 -7.59 -2.27 -2.23
N TRP A 61 -6.44 -2.75 -2.70
CA TRP A 61 -6.15 -2.80 -4.13
C TRP A 61 -7.12 -3.73 -4.87
N GLU A 62 -7.38 -4.92 -4.31
CA GLU A 62 -8.39 -5.86 -4.84
C GLU A 62 -9.79 -5.24 -4.88
N ILE A 63 -10.23 -4.66 -3.75
CA ILE A 63 -11.54 -4.01 -3.65
C ILE A 63 -11.64 -2.85 -4.66
N ALA A 64 -10.62 -2.00 -4.75
CA ALA A 64 -10.59 -0.89 -5.70
C ALA A 64 -10.60 -1.39 -7.15
N GLY A 65 -9.82 -2.42 -7.48
CA GLY A 65 -9.79 -3.05 -8.80
C GLY A 65 -11.16 -3.62 -9.19
N MET A 66 -11.82 -4.35 -8.28
CA MET A 66 -13.19 -4.85 -8.51
C MET A 66 -14.19 -3.71 -8.75
N LEU A 67 -14.09 -2.63 -7.96
CA LEU A 67 -14.97 -1.46 -8.10
C LEU A 67 -14.72 -0.69 -9.40
N VAL A 68 -13.46 -0.60 -9.82
CA VAL A 68 -13.03 0.08 -11.05
C VAL A 68 -13.38 -0.72 -12.30
N ASN A 69 -13.21 -2.05 -12.26
CA ASN A 69 -13.57 -2.95 -13.37
C ASN A 69 -15.06 -3.24 -13.43
N GLY A 70 -15.78 -3.07 -12.33
CA GLY A 70 -17.23 -3.31 -12.26
C GLY A 70 -17.53 -4.80 -12.27
N SER A 71 -16.55 -5.60 -11.86
CA SER A 71 -16.61 -7.04 -11.78
C SER A 71 -16.24 -7.46 -10.35
N ALA A 72 -17.01 -8.39 -9.80
CA ALA A 72 -16.67 -9.05 -8.54
C ALA A 72 -15.75 -10.26 -8.76
N GLU A 73 -15.27 -10.47 -9.99
CA GLU A 73 -14.32 -11.53 -10.30
C GLU A 73 -12.95 -11.19 -9.74
N TYR A 74 -12.24 -12.23 -9.29
CA TYR A 74 -10.90 -12.11 -8.77
C TYR A 74 -9.92 -11.79 -9.90
N ASN A 75 -9.07 -10.78 -9.70
CA ASN A 75 -7.97 -10.50 -10.61
C ASN A 75 -6.77 -11.39 -10.24
N PRO A 76 -6.28 -12.28 -11.12
CA PRO A 76 -5.09 -13.08 -10.84
C PRO A 76 -3.79 -12.26 -10.79
N GLU A 77 -3.81 -11.01 -11.27
CA GLU A 77 -2.65 -10.13 -11.21
C GLU A 77 -2.26 -9.79 -9.77
N GLN A 78 -0.97 -9.69 -9.55
CA GLN A 78 -0.43 -9.31 -8.25
C GLN A 78 -0.42 -7.79 -8.10
N LYS A 79 -0.77 -7.27 -6.92
CA LYS A 79 -0.69 -5.84 -6.56
C LYS A 79 0.62 -5.15 -6.99
N CYS A 80 1.74 -5.90 -7.01
CA CYS A 80 3.05 -5.39 -7.37
C CYS A 80 3.12 -4.86 -8.82
N VAL A 81 2.29 -5.34 -9.75
CA VAL A 81 2.30 -4.90 -11.15
C VAL A 81 1.90 -3.44 -11.33
N ALA A 82 1.26 -2.84 -10.32
CA ALA A 82 0.84 -1.45 -10.29
C ALA A 82 1.51 -0.65 -9.16
N MET A 83 2.62 -1.16 -8.61
CA MET A 83 3.36 -0.51 -7.51
C MET A 83 4.40 0.46 -8.10
N MET A 84 4.19 1.76 -7.91
CA MET A 84 4.91 2.78 -8.68
C MET A 84 6.40 2.90 -8.34
N GLU A 85 6.80 2.51 -7.12
CA GLU A 85 8.19 2.46 -6.67
C GLU A 85 8.91 1.13 -7.01
N LEU A 86 8.22 0.21 -7.70
CA LEU A 86 8.76 -1.11 -8.07
C LEU A 86 8.75 -1.35 -9.58
N MET A 87 7.90 -0.64 -10.32
CA MET A 87 7.60 -0.90 -11.72
C MET A 87 8.15 0.20 -12.63
N ASP A 88 8.72 -0.23 -13.76
CA ASP A 88 9.13 0.67 -14.82
C ASP A 88 7.91 1.46 -15.36
N GLN A 89 8.14 2.72 -15.71
CA GLN A 89 7.10 3.61 -16.22
C GLN A 89 6.41 3.01 -17.45
N GLU A 90 7.15 2.37 -18.36
CA GLU A 90 6.62 1.75 -19.57
C GLU A 90 5.59 0.66 -19.25
N LYS A 91 5.78 -0.07 -18.15
CA LYS A 91 4.83 -1.10 -17.70
C LYS A 91 3.58 -0.47 -17.09
N LEU A 92 3.74 0.61 -16.32
CA LEU A 92 2.62 1.36 -15.75
C LEU A 92 1.78 2.05 -16.84
N ASP A 93 2.41 2.47 -17.93
CA ASP A 93 1.75 3.08 -19.09
C ASP A 93 0.99 2.05 -19.95
N GLN A 94 1.43 0.79 -19.95
CA GLN A 94 0.72 -0.31 -20.62
C GLN A 94 -0.52 -0.79 -19.87
N LEU A 95 -0.67 -0.45 -18.58
CA LEU A 95 -1.87 -0.83 -17.81
C LEU A 95 -3.13 -0.19 -18.43
N PRO A 96 -4.23 -0.96 -18.59
CA PRO A 96 -5.47 -0.42 -19.11
C PRO A 96 -6.07 0.59 -18.13
N SER A 97 -6.75 1.60 -18.66
CA SER A 97 -7.57 2.51 -17.86
C SER A 97 -8.90 1.85 -17.47
N PRO A 98 -9.42 2.10 -16.24
CA PRO A 98 -8.83 2.96 -15.21
C PRO A 98 -7.75 2.23 -14.40
N ARG A 99 -6.63 2.90 -14.08
CA ARG A 99 -5.54 2.28 -13.32
C ARG A 99 -5.77 2.42 -11.82
N VAL A 100 -5.51 1.34 -11.06
CA VAL A 100 -5.38 1.38 -9.60
C VAL A 100 -3.89 1.29 -9.26
N LEU A 101 -3.23 2.44 -9.23
CA LEU A 101 -1.81 2.57 -8.91
C LEU A 101 -1.63 2.56 -7.39
N ASN A 102 -0.52 2.00 -6.89
CA ASN A 102 -0.25 2.00 -5.45
C ASN A 102 1.20 2.33 -5.12
N ASN A 103 1.43 2.90 -3.93
CA ASN A 103 2.76 3.01 -3.34
C ASN A 103 2.69 3.14 -1.81
N HIS A 104 3.86 3.14 -1.18
CA HIS A 104 4.07 3.38 0.25
C HIS A 104 4.85 4.68 0.51
N MET A 105 4.97 5.56 -0.48
CA MET A 105 5.74 6.81 -0.38
C MET A 105 4.97 7.92 0.35
N LEU A 106 5.68 8.98 0.75
CA LEU A 106 5.11 10.24 1.23
C LEU A 106 4.56 11.09 0.08
N PHE A 107 3.65 12.02 0.40
CA PHE A 107 2.94 12.85 -0.57
C PHE A 107 3.86 13.60 -1.55
N HIS A 108 4.96 14.17 -1.05
CA HIS A 108 5.91 14.95 -1.87
C HIS A 108 6.68 14.12 -2.91
N HIS A 109 6.63 12.78 -2.84
CA HIS A 109 7.22 11.89 -3.85
C HIS A 109 6.24 11.56 -4.97
N LEU A 110 4.94 11.86 -4.80
CA LEU A 110 3.91 11.45 -5.75
C LEU A 110 3.98 12.24 -7.08
N PRO A 111 3.37 11.73 -8.15
CA PRO A 111 3.27 12.44 -9.42
C PRO A 111 2.70 13.86 -9.24
N ARG A 112 3.40 14.87 -9.77
CA ARG A 112 3.02 16.29 -9.57
C ARG A 112 1.65 16.63 -10.15
N GLU A 113 1.25 15.92 -11.21
CA GLU A 113 -0.03 16.12 -11.88
C GLU A 113 -1.24 15.81 -11.00
N ILE A 114 -1.09 15.05 -9.90
CA ILE A 114 -2.18 14.76 -8.95
C ILE A 114 -2.81 16.04 -8.41
N LEU A 115 -2.00 17.07 -8.13
CA LEU A 115 -2.46 18.37 -7.64
C LEU A 115 -3.37 19.06 -8.67
N ASN A 116 -2.90 19.15 -9.90
CA ASN A 116 -3.61 19.86 -10.97
C ASN A 116 -4.87 19.12 -11.40
N LYS A 117 -4.81 17.79 -11.48
CA LYS A 117 -5.93 16.94 -11.90
C LYS A 117 -6.92 16.62 -10.77
N LYS A 118 -6.55 16.91 -9.52
CA LYS A 118 -7.32 16.53 -8.33
C LYS A 118 -7.65 15.04 -8.33
N SER A 119 -6.61 14.22 -8.55
CA SER A 119 -6.76 12.78 -8.72
C SER A 119 -7.29 12.11 -7.45
N LYS A 120 -8.08 11.03 -7.63
CA LYS A 120 -8.67 10.27 -6.53
C LYS A 120 -7.59 9.51 -5.78
N MET A 121 -7.51 9.72 -4.46
CA MET A 121 -6.57 9.02 -3.59
C MET A 121 -7.32 8.24 -2.50
N ILE A 122 -6.89 7.01 -2.22
CA ILE A 122 -7.32 6.21 -1.08
C ILE A 122 -6.11 6.04 -0.17
N LEU A 123 -6.16 6.61 1.04
CA LEU A 123 -5.10 6.48 2.03
C LEU A 123 -5.48 5.43 3.08
N MET A 124 -4.70 4.35 3.13
CA MET A 124 -4.83 3.29 4.12
C MET A 124 -4.15 3.66 5.43
N THR A 125 -4.86 3.44 6.53
CA THR A 125 -4.35 3.55 7.90
C THR A 125 -4.65 2.26 8.66
N ARG A 126 -3.82 1.92 9.65
CA ARG A 126 -3.97 0.72 10.48
C ARG A 126 -3.30 0.94 11.83
N ASN A 127 -3.79 0.29 12.88
CA ASN A 127 -3.16 0.32 14.19
C ASN A 127 -1.67 -0.07 14.11
N PRO A 128 -0.74 0.71 14.68
CA PRO A 128 0.70 0.46 14.57
C PRO A 128 1.13 -0.88 15.17
N ARG A 129 0.43 -1.40 16.19
CA ARG A 129 0.72 -2.71 16.78
C ARG A 129 0.50 -3.83 15.76
N ASP A 130 -0.61 -3.75 15.05
CA ASP A 130 -0.95 -4.72 14.00
C ASP A 130 -0.04 -4.59 12.77
N VAL A 131 0.39 -3.36 12.45
CA VAL A 131 1.38 -3.09 11.39
C VAL A 131 2.71 -3.73 11.73
N ALA A 132 3.22 -3.54 12.96
CA ALA A 132 4.50 -4.11 13.41
C ALA A 132 4.51 -5.64 13.27
N VAL A 133 3.49 -6.32 13.80
CA VAL A 133 3.36 -7.79 13.68
C VAL A 133 3.35 -8.22 12.21
N SER A 134 2.56 -7.54 11.37
CA SER A 134 2.48 -7.89 9.96
C SER A 134 3.76 -7.60 9.17
N ALA A 135 4.52 -6.57 9.56
CA ALA A 135 5.80 -6.21 8.96
C ALA A 135 6.88 -7.22 9.33
N TYR A 136 6.96 -7.66 10.58
CA TYR A 136 7.87 -8.71 11.01
C TYR A 136 7.74 -9.97 10.15
N HIS A 137 6.54 -10.54 10.05
CA HIS A 137 6.33 -11.74 9.24
C HIS A 137 6.60 -11.52 7.75
N HIS A 138 6.36 -10.30 7.24
CA HIS A 138 6.69 -9.96 5.85
C HIS A 138 8.21 -9.94 5.61
N LEU A 139 8.98 -9.32 6.50
CA LEU A 139 10.45 -9.32 6.38
C LEU A 139 11.01 -10.74 6.39
N PHE A 140 10.48 -11.61 7.27
CA PHE A 140 10.86 -13.02 7.32
C PHE A 140 10.54 -13.79 6.04
N GLN A 141 9.34 -13.60 5.49
CA GLN A 141 8.94 -14.25 4.23
C GLN A 141 9.80 -13.78 3.04
N PHE A 142 10.29 -12.54 3.09
CA PHE A 142 11.13 -11.94 2.06
C PHE A 142 12.57 -11.73 2.54
N LYS A 143 13.10 -12.65 3.36
CA LYS A 143 14.46 -12.57 3.92
C LYS A 143 15.55 -12.39 2.86
N PHE A 144 15.38 -12.97 1.67
CA PHE A 144 16.33 -12.80 0.55
C PHE A 144 16.49 -11.34 0.11
N MET A 145 15.47 -10.49 0.33
CA MET A 145 15.45 -9.09 -0.04
C MET A 145 15.89 -8.21 1.14
N TYR A 146 15.32 -8.42 2.32
CA TYR A 146 15.53 -7.54 3.47
C TYR A 146 16.75 -7.91 4.33
N GLN A 147 17.29 -9.11 4.14
CA GLN A 147 18.45 -9.69 4.85
C GLN A 147 18.34 -9.73 6.39
N TYR A 148 17.14 -9.53 6.92
CA TYR A 148 16.90 -9.55 8.36
C TYR A 148 16.60 -10.96 8.87
N ASP A 149 17.26 -11.35 9.95
CA ASP A 149 17.13 -12.66 10.59
C ASP A 149 17.02 -12.63 12.12
N GLY A 150 16.89 -11.42 12.70
CA GLY A 150 16.70 -11.23 14.13
C GLY A 150 15.27 -11.56 14.57
N ASP A 151 15.07 -11.73 15.87
CA ASP A 151 13.77 -12.11 16.42
C ASP A 151 12.76 -10.95 16.48
N TRP A 152 11.58 -11.23 17.04
CA TRP A 152 10.52 -10.25 17.21
C TRP A 152 10.96 -9.06 18.06
N ASN A 153 11.71 -9.28 19.14
CA ASN A 153 12.11 -8.21 20.04
C ASN A 153 13.10 -7.28 19.35
N GLY A 154 14.11 -7.83 18.66
CA GLY A 154 15.04 -7.05 17.87
C GLY A 154 14.36 -6.22 16.78
N PHE A 155 13.39 -6.84 16.08
CA PHE A 155 12.62 -6.14 15.04
C PHE A 155 11.75 -5.03 15.64
N PHE A 156 11.13 -5.30 16.79
CA PHE A 156 10.24 -4.34 17.42
C PHE A 156 10.98 -3.07 17.86
N GLU A 157 12.21 -3.19 18.38
CA GLU A 157 13.07 -2.04 18.66
C GLU A 157 13.38 -1.23 17.39
N LEU A 158 13.76 -1.90 16.30
CA LEU A 158 13.98 -1.24 15.01
C LEU A 158 12.73 -0.52 14.49
N PHE A 159 11.56 -1.12 14.66
CA PHE A 159 10.28 -0.54 14.26
C PHE A 159 9.95 0.72 15.07
N LEU A 160 10.17 0.71 16.39
CA LEU A 160 9.96 1.86 17.26
C LEU A 160 10.91 3.01 16.94
N ASP A 161 12.16 2.70 16.61
CA ASP A 161 13.18 3.66 16.18
C ASP A 161 12.97 4.18 14.74
N GLY A 162 11.98 3.65 14.01
CA GLY A 162 11.75 4.00 12.60
C GLY A 162 12.86 3.53 11.66
N LYS A 163 13.72 2.62 12.10
CA LYS A 163 14.86 2.07 11.35
C LYS A 163 14.44 0.88 10.47
N VAL A 164 13.21 0.89 9.97
CA VAL A 164 12.64 -0.13 9.08
C VAL A 164 12.36 0.48 7.70
N ASN A 165 12.12 -0.36 6.70
CA ASN A 165 11.68 0.12 5.38
C ASN A 165 10.43 1.01 5.50
N TYR A 166 10.42 2.11 4.75
CA TYR A 166 9.44 3.21 4.83
C TYR A 166 9.49 4.06 6.11
N GLY A 167 10.52 3.88 6.94
CA GLY A 167 10.81 4.73 8.09
C GLY A 167 9.84 4.53 9.25
N SER A 168 9.75 5.54 10.13
CA SER A 168 8.83 5.54 11.27
C SER A 168 7.38 5.59 10.82
N TRP A 169 6.57 4.61 11.25
CA TRP A 169 5.12 4.64 11.06
C TRP A 169 4.49 5.91 11.66
N PHE A 170 5.02 6.40 12.78
CA PHE A 170 4.49 7.57 13.49
C PHE A 170 4.76 8.85 12.70
N GLU A 171 5.96 9.02 12.16
CA GLU A 171 6.32 10.17 11.34
C GLU A 171 5.59 10.13 10.00
N TYR A 172 5.51 8.94 9.39
CA TYR A 172 4.75 8.73 8.15
C TYR A 172 3.29 9.17 8.30
N THR A 173 2.62 8.70 9.37
CA THR A 173 1.21 9.01 9.60
C THR A 173 1.02 10.50 9.89
N GLN A 174 1.88 11.10 10.71
CA GLN A 174 1.82 12.54 11.00
C GLN A 174 2.04 13.40 9.75
N GLN A 175 2.99 13.01 8.89
CA GLN A 175 3.26 13.72 7.65
C GLN A 175 2.05 13.66 6.71
N TRP A 176 1.43 12.49 6.53
CA TRP A 176 0.20 12.38 5.75
C TRP A 176 -0.97 13.17 6.34
N GLU A 177 -1.13 13.18 7.66
CA GLU A 177 -2.15 14.00 8.32
C GLU A 177 -1.94 15.50 8.07
N LYS A 178 -0.68 15.95 8.01
CA LYS A 178 -0.33 17.32 7.64
C LYS A 178 -0.64 17.58 6.16
N ASP A 179 -0.20 16.72 5.26
CA ASP A 179 -0.39 16.88 3.81
C ASP A 179 -1.90 16.93 3.45
N ILE A 180 -2.74 16.13 4.13
CA ILE A 180 -4.20 16.18 3.97
C ILE A 180 -4.77 17.55 4.39
N LYS A 181 -4.25 18.16 5.46
CA LYS A 181 -4.70 19.48 5.94
C LYS A 181 -4.22 20.60 5.03
N ASP A 182 -3.01 20.47 4.48
CA ASP A 182 -2.38 21.46 3.60
C ASP A 182 -3.01 21.44 2.19
N HIS A 183 -3.66 20.33 1.81
CA HIS A 183 -4.31 20.13 0.50
C HIS A 183 -5.81 19.75 0.60
N PRO A 184 -6.68 20.61 1.18
CA PRO A 184 -8.10 20.31 1.37
C PRO A 184 -8.89 20.18 0.06
N GLU A 185 -8.34 20.63 -1.07
CA GLU A 185 -8.93 20.52 -2.40
C GLU A 185 -8.83 19.12 -3.01
N LEU A 186 -7.95 18.26 -2.49
CA LEU A 186 -7.71 16.94 -3.03
C LEU A 186 -8.77 15.93 -2.54
N PRO A 187 -9.30 15.09 -3.44
CA PRO A 187 -10.22 14.04 -3.04
C PRO A 187 -9.44 12.87 -2.43
N ILE A 188 -9.17 12.94 -1.12
CA ILE A 188 -8.50 11.89 -0.34
C ILE A 188 -9.53 11.14 0.51
N LEU A 189 -9.65 9.84 0.27
CA LEU A 189 -10.45 8.93 1.07
C LEU A 189 -9.56 8.20 2.08
N ILE A 190 -9.70 8.52 3.36
CA ILE A 190 -9.04 7.78 4.42
C ILE A 190 -9.84 6.51 4.72
N VAL A 191 -9.15 5.37 4.74
CA VAL A 191 -9.70 4.05 5.04
C VAL A 191 -8.90 3.42 6.17
N LYS A 192 -9.59 3.04 7.25
CA LYS A 192 -9.00 2.30 8.36
C LYS A 192 -9.12 0.81 8.07
N TYR A 193 -8.02 0.08 8.19
CA TYR A 193 -8.00 -1.36 8.01
C TYR A 193 -8.99 -2.08 8.93
N GLU A 194 -9.18 -1.56 10.14
CA GLU A 194 -10.10 -2.10 11.14
C GLU A 194 -11.56 -2.03 10.66
N ASP A 195 -11.89 -1.04 9.84
CA ASP A 195 -13.22 -0.88 9.25
C ASP A 195 -13.41 -1.70 7.97
N LEU A 196 -12.33 -2.09 7.29
CA LEU A 196 -12.42 -3.06 6.17
C LEU A 196 -12.99 -4.40 6.62
N LYS A 197 -12.89 -4.77 7.91
CA LYS A 197 -13.57 -5.97 8.44
C LYS A 197 -15.10 -5.86 8.35
N LYS A 198 -15.66 -4.65 8.22
CA LYS A 198 -17.07 -4.37 7.95
C LYS A 198 -17.32 -4.19 6.45
N VAL A 199 -16.69 -5.05 5.64
CA VAL A 199 -16.59 -5.09 4.17
C VAL A 199 -17.78 -4.49 3.42
N LEU A 200 -19.01 -4.84 3.81
CA LEU A 200 -20.27 -4.40 3.21
C LEU A 200 -20.45 -2.87 3.17
N LEU A 201 -20.21 -2.19 4.31
CA LEU A 201 -20.49 -0.76 4.45
C LEU A 201 -19.41 0.08 3.77
N GLU A 202 -18.15 -0.30 3.95
CA GLU A 202 -17.02 0.43 3.35
C GLU A 202 -16.95 0.25 1.83
N THR A 203 -17.23 -0.95 1.30
CA THR A 203 -17.26 -1.16 -0.16
C THR A 203 -18.36 -0.32 -0.82
N GLY A 204 -19.53 -0.23 -0.18
CA GLY A 204 -20.62 0.65 -0.62
C GLY A 204 -20.21 2.13 -0.60
N ARG A 205 -19.56 2.60 0.47
CA ARG A 205 -19.06 3.97 0.60
C ARG A 205 -18.02 4.32 -0.47
N ILE A 206 -17.01 3.46 -0.67
CA ILE A 206 -15.94 3.65 -1.66
C ILE A 206 -16.52 3.65 -3.08
N GLY A 207 -17.35 2.66 -3.42
CA GLY A 207 -17.93 2.52 -4.75
C GLY A 207 -18.91 3.63 -5.13
N SER A 208 -19.87 3.93 -4.25
CA SER A 208 -20.96 4.87 -4.55
C SER A 208 -20.57 6.34 -4.37
N GLN A 209 -19.81 6.68 -3.32
CA GLN A 209 -19.54 8.07 -2.97
C GLN A 209 -18.21 8.58 -3.54
N PHE A 210 -17.18 7.73 -3.60
CA PHE A 210 -15.83 8.16 -3.96
C PHE A 210 -15.49 7.90 -5.43
N LEU A 211 -15.81 6.69 -5.93
CA LEU A 211 -15.54 6.35 -7.32
C LEU A 211 -16.63 6.84 -8.30
N LYS A 212 -17.77 7.34 -7.79
CA LYS A 212 -18.90 7.97 -8.54
C LYS A 212 -19.48 7.10 -9.67
N ARG A 213 -19.63 5.80 -9.43
CA ARG A 213 -20.37 4.89 -10.33
C ARG A 213 -21.86 5.25 -10.37
N LYS A 214 -22.44 5.36 -11.56
CA LYS A 214 -23.88 5.63 -11.78
C LYS A 214 -24.72 4.38 -12.09
N ASP A 215 -24.11 3.19 -12.11
CA ASP A 215 -24.75 2.00 -12.69
C ASP A 215 -25.72 1.32 -11.72
N SER A 216 -27.02 1.39 -12.03
CA SER A 216 -28.14 0.79 -11.27
C SER A 216 -28.18 -0.75 -11.27
N LYS A 217 -27.28 -1.42 -11.99
CA LYS A 217 -27.14 -2.89 -12.03
C LYS A 217 -26.22 -3.44 -10.93
N TRP A 218 -25.63 -2.57 -10.11
CA TRP A 218 -24.69 -2.95 -9.07
C TRP A 218 -25.39 -3.54 -7.84
N ASN A 219 -25.48 -4.86 -7.76
CA ASN A 219 -25.95 -5.55 -6.58
C ASN A 219 -24.79 -5.73 -5.60
N VAL A 220 -24.68 -4.86 -4.60
CA VAL A 220 -23.69 -4.90 -3.50
C VAL A 220 -23.52 -6.33 -2.96
N THR A 221 -24.59 -7.13 -2.98
CA THR A 221 -24.61 -8.55 -2.59
C THR A 221 -23.58 -9.41 -3.32
N ASN A 222 -23.32 -9.22 -4.62
CA ASN A 222 -22.38 -10.06 -5.37
C ASN A 222 -20.91 -9.82 -4.96
N LEU A 223 -20.53 -8.57 -4.66
CA LEU A 223 -19.20 -8.29 -4.11
C LEU A 223 -19.06 -8.87 -2.72
N THR A 224 -20.13 -8.96 -1.95
CA THR A 224 -20.00 -9.44 -0.58
C THR A 224 -19.68 -10.92 -0.56
N SER A 225 -20.19 -11.69 -1.53
CA SER A 225 -19.81 -13.08 -1.76
C SER A 225 -18.35 -13.20 -2.23
N SER A 226 -17.93 -12.39 -3.21
CA SER A 226 -16.54 -12.39 -3.70
C SER A 226 -15.53 -11.89 -2.67
N LEU A 227 -15.87 -10.85 -1.90
CA LEU A 227 -15.04 -10.29 -0.84
C LEU A 227 -15.03 -11.19 0.40
N ARG A 228 -16.12 -11.90 0.71
CA ARG A 228 -16.08 -13.00 1.70
C ARG A 228 -15.14 -14.11 1.24
N CYS A 229 -15.16 -14.47 -0.04
CA CYS A 229 -14.22 -15.42 -0.63
C CYS A 229 -12.78 -14.91 -0.55
N LEU A 230 -12.53 -13.63 -0.84
CA LEU A 230 -11.22 -12.97 -0.71
C LEU A 230 -10.72 -12.98 0.75
N VAL A 231 -11.58 -12.63 1.71
CA VAL A 231 -11.29 -12.67 3.15
C VAL A 231 -11.03 -14.10 3.63
N GLN A 232 -11.78 -15.09 3.13
CA GLN A 232 -11.54 -16.50 3.46
C GLN A 232 -10.22 -17.01 2.85
N ARG A 233 -9.92 -16.68 1.60
CA ARG A 233 -8.69 -17.12 0.91
C ARG A 233 -7.43 -16.46 1.47
N THR A 234 -7.50 -15.18 1.85
CA THR A 234 -6.39 -14.53 2.55
C THR A 234 -6.20 -15.10 3.95
N LYS A 235 -7.26 -15.50 4.67
CA LYS A 235 -7.12 -16.32 5.88
C LYS A 235 -6.42 -17.66 5.61
N TYR A 236 -6.65 -18.31 4.46
CA TYR A 236 -5.91 -19.53 4.09
C TYR A 236 -4.44 -19.26 3.74
N HIS A 237 -4.12 -18.18 3.02
CA HIS A 237 -2.71 -17.80 2.77
C HIS A 237 -1.96 -17.40 4.05
N PHE A 238 -2.65 -16.76 5.01
CA PHE A 238 -2.10 -16.46 6.34
C PHE A 238 -2.08 -17.67 7.29
N ASN A 239 -3.01 -18.64 7.18
CA ASN A 239 -3.01 -19.83 8.03
C ASN A 239 -2.02 -20.89 7.56
N VAL A 240 -1.73 -21.02 6.26
CA VAL A 240 -0.65 -21.88 5.78
C VAL A 240 0.73 -21.35 6.20
N SER A 241 0.84 -20.06 6.56
CA SER A 241 2.02 -19.46 7.18
C SER A 241 1.99 -19.41 8.71
N MET A 242 0.92 -19.91 9.37
CA MET A 242 0.79 -19.96 10.82
C MET A 242 0.54 -21.37 11.40
N THR A 243 0.67 -22.43 10.61
CA THR A 243 0.71 -23.81 11.13
C THR A 243 2.12 -24.36 11.09
N PHE A 244 2.91 -24.01 12.10
CA PHE A 244 3.97 -24.89 12.60
C PHE A 244 3.98 -24.79 14.12
N SER A 245 3.48 -25.87 14.74
CA SER A 245 3.78 -26.29 16.11
C SER A 245 5.25 -26.62 16.27
#